data_AF-A0A3B8VXL9-F1
#
_entry.id   AF-A0A3B8VXL9-F1
#
_cell.length_a   1.000
_cell.length_b   1.000
_cell.length_c   1.000
_cell.angle_alpha   90.00
_cell.angle_beta   90.00
_cell.angle_gamma   90.00
#
_symmetry.space_group_name_H-M   'P 1'
#
loop_
_entity.id
_entity.type
_entity.pdbx_description
1 polymer ?
#
loop_
_entity_poly.entity_id
_entity_poly.type
_entity_poly.pdbx_seq_one_letter_code
_entity_poly.pdbx_strand_id
1 'polypeptide(L)'
;MVTFATIDTWLLTMQGPGLGIVENGTLAVENDTTVYACPSDGFYASNASTIIDGSRHVTMPGLVNAHFHSSMTLLRGGAQDMPEIEWMNRGVGPLGAHVNQDGSLVGSKLSVVEGSRFGTTTFAEYGANVARLVENVYLPFGVRVVATETICEEQAFRVISQQGNRREERNLRRS
;
A
#
# COMPACT_ATOMS: atom_id res chain seq x y z
N MET A 1 -27.17 8.34 -13.69
CA MET A 1 -26.81 9.76 -13.49
C MET A 1 -25.39 9.79 -12.97
N VAL A 2 -24.51 10.63 -13.50
CA VAL A 2 -23.10 10.68 -13.08
C VAL A 2 -23.01 11.09 -11.61
N THR A 3 -22.26 10.32 -10.83
CA THR A 3 -22.08 10.53 -9.38
C THR A 3 -21.19 11.74 -9.12
N PHE A 4 -20.02 11.78 -9.75
CA PHE A 4 -19.16 12.96 -9.73
C PHE A 4 -18.39 13.10 -11.04
N ALA A 5 -18.00 14.32 -11.37
CA ALA A 5 -17.08 14.60 -12.45
C ALA A 5 -15.99 15.59 -12.02
N THR A 6 -14.76 15.36 -12.44
CA THR A 6 -13.66 16.33 -12.37
C THR A 6 -13.50 16.96 -13.74
N ILE A 7 -13.68 18.28 -13.83
CA ILE A 7 -13.66 19.03 -15.10
C ILE A 7 -12.42 19.92 -15.18
N ASP A 8 -12.10 20.36 -16.40
CA ASP A 8 -11.02 21.31 -16.69
C ASP A 8 -9.65 20.89 -16.15
N THR A 9 -9.39 19.58 -16.08
CA THR A 9 -8.17 19.03 -15.48
C THR A 9 -7.14 18.60 -16.53
N TRP A 10 -5.87 18.61 -16.16
CA TRP A 10 -4.86 17.86 -16.89
C TRP A 10 -5.08 16.37 -16.64
N LEU A 11 -5.72 15.70 -17.59
CA LEU A 11 -6.11 14.30 -17.47
C LEU A 11 -5.01 13.41 -18.06
N LEU A 12 -4.42 12.56 -17.22
CA LEU A 12 -3.47 11.52 -17.63
C LEU A 12 -4.21 10.20 -17.76
N THR A 13 -4.56 9.82 -18.98
CA THR A 13 -5.35 8.59 -19.22
C THR A 13 -4.52 7.31 -19.13
N MET A 14 -3.19 7.42 -19.25
CA MET A 14 -2.27 6.29 -19.41
C MET A 14 -2.60 5.38 -20.61
N GLN A 15 -3.33 5.91 -21.62
CA GLN A 15 -3.64 5.21 -22.86
C GLN A 15 -2.74 5.71 -24.01
N GLY A 16 -2.45 4.81 -24.96
CA GLY A 16 -1.58 5.11 -26.10
C GLY A 16 -0.10 5.25 -25.72
N PRO A 17 0.73 5.85 -26.59
CA PRO A 17 2.14 6.08 -26.28
C PRO A 17 2.29 7.21 -25.25
N GLY A 18 3.14 7.00 -24.24
CA GLY A 18 3.41 7.98 -23.18
C GLY A 18 2.34 8.00 -22.09
N LEU A 19 2.00 9.20 -21.59
CA LEU A 19 1.07 9.38 -20.47
C LEU A 19 -0.40 9.56 -20.90
N GLY A 20 -0.67 9.65 -22.20
CA GLY A 20 -2.03 9.89 -22.72
C GLY A 20 -2.65 11.18 -22.19
N ILE A 21 -1.92 12.30 -22.31
CA ILE A 21 -2.28 13.61 -21.73
C ILE A 21 -3.44 14.27 -22.51
N VAL A 22 -4.44 14.75 -21.78
CA VAL A 22 -5.50 15.64 -22.27
C VAL A 22 -5.48 16.92 -21.40
N GLU A 23 -5.10 18.05 -21.98
CA GLU A 23 -4.85 19.31 -21.24
C GLU A 23 -6.12 19.92 -20.65
N ASN A 24 -7.25 19.83 -21.37
CA ASN A 24 -8.57 20.22 -20.91
C ASN A 24 -9.48 18.99 -20.84
N GLY A 25 -9.17 18.09 -19.90
CA GLY A 25 -9.86 16.83 -19.73
C GLY A 25 -11.02 16.90 -18.75
N THR A 26 -11.95 15.96 -18.90
CA THR A 26 -12.98 15.66 -17.92
C THR A 26 -12.98 14.17 -17.62
N LEU A 27 -13.01 13.82 -16.33
CA LEU A 27 -13.26 12.46 -15.84
C LEU A 27 -14.64 12.43 -15.18
N ALA A 28 -15.52 11.54 -15.63
CA ALA A 28 -16.85 11.34 -15.03
C ALA A 28 -17.02 9.89 -14.56
N VAL A 29 -17.58 9.73 -13.35
CA VAL A 29 -17.79 8.43 -12.71
C VAL A 29 -19.26 8.24 -12.36
N GLU A 30 -19.80 7.07 -12.72
CA GLU A 30 -21.13 6.61 -12.35
C GLU A 30 -21.01 5.23 -11.70
N ASN A 31 -21.47 5.09 -10.44
CA ASN A 31 -21.47 3.83 -9.69
C ASN A 31 -20.12 3.07 -9.76
N ASP A 32 -19.05 3.75 -9.34
CA ASP A 32 -17.66 3.26 -9.34
C ASP A 32 -17.06 2.93 -10.72
N THR A 33 -17.76 3.26 -11.79
CA THR A 33 -17.31 3.05 -13.17
C THR A 33 -16.99 4.38 -13.84
N THR A 34 -15.84 4.47 -14.50
CA THR A 34 -15.53 5.61 -15.36
C THR A 34 -16.39 5.55 -16.62
N VAL A 35 -17.23 6.55 -16.83
CA VAL A 35 -18.13 6.66 -18.00
C VAL A 35 -17.68 7.72 -19.00
N TYR A 36 -16.76 8.60 -18.60
CA TYR A 36 -16.16 9.61 -19.46
C TYR A 36 -14.73 9.91 -19.04
N ALA A 37 -13.80 10.00 -19.99
CA ALA A 37 -12.39 10.31 -19.77
C ALA A 37 -11.78 10.94 -21.04
N CYS A 38 -12.34 12.08 -21.44
CA CYS A 38 -12.11 12.72 -22.74
C CYS A 38 -11.95 14.23 -22.58
N PRO A 39 -11.65 15.00 -23.65
CA PRO A 39 -11.69 16.47 -23.60
C PRO A 39 -13.03 17.03 -23.09
N SER A 40 -13.03 18.16 -22.41
CA SER A 40 -14.21 18.73 -21.74
C SER A 40 -15.32 19.21 -22.69
N ASP A 41 -15.01 19.42 -23.98
CA ASP A 41 -15.93 20.00 -24.98
C ASP A 41 -17.24 19.21 -25.18
N GLY A 42 -17.29 17.94 -24.75
CA GLY A 42 -18.46 17.07 -24.85
C GLY A 42 -19.19 16.79 -23.53
N PHE A 43 -18.76 17.40 -22.41
CA PHE A 43 -19.34 17.13 -21.09
C PHE A 43 -20.05 18.37 -20.52
N TYR A 44 -21.32 18.22 -20.15
CA TYR A 44 -22.09 19.28 -19.48
C TYR A 44 -22.11 19.05 -17.98
N ALA A 45 -21.72 20.07 -17.20
CA ALA A 45 -21.69 19.99 -15.73
C ALA A 45 -23.05 19.60 -15.11
N SER A 46 -24.16 19.91 -15.77
CA SER A 46 -25.52 19.48 -15.36
C SER A 46 -25.73 17.96 -15.36
N ASN A 47 -24.82 17.19 -15.94
CA ASN A 47 -24.94 15.73 -16.05
C ASN A 47 -24.45 14.99 -14.79
N ALA A 48 -23.76 15.69 -13.87
CA ALA A 48 -23.24 15.10 -12.63
C ALA A 48 -23.86 15.71 -11.38
N SER A 49 -24.06 14.89 -10.35
CA SER A 49 -24.52 15.35 -9.03
C SER A 49 -23.45 16.11 -8.25
N THR A 50 -22.17 15.92 -8.58
CA THR A 50 -21.05 16.60 -7.93
C THR A 50 -20.00 16.98 -8.96
N ILE A 51 -19.56 18.23 -8.92
CA ILE A 51 -18.52 18.76 -9.79
C ILE A 51 -17.29 19.10 -8.97
N ILE A 52 -16.13 18.65 -9.44
CA ILE A 52 -14.82 18.93 -8.88
C ILE A 52 -14.08 19.79 -9.91
N ASP A 53 -13.67 21.00 -9.51
CA ASP A 53 -12.87 21.90 -10.34
C ASP A 53 -11.41 21.42 -10.36
N GLY A 54 -10.98 20.96 -11.53
CA GLY A 54 -9.64 20.44 -11.79
C GLY A 54 -8.69 21.42 -12.47
N SER A 55 -9.07 22.68 -12.66
CA SER A 55 -8.31 23.71 -13.41
C SER A 55 -6.84 23.91 -13.00
N ARG A 56 -6.48 23.53 -11.77
CA ARG A 56 -5.11 23.59 -11.23
C ARG A 56 -4.58 22.24 -10.74
N HIS A 57 -5.19 21.16 -11.19
CA HIS A 57 -4.91 19.81 -10.73
C HIS A 57 -4.69 18.86 -11.90
N VAL A 58 -3.94 17.81 -11.61
CA VAL A 58 -3.78 16.66 -12.50
C VAL A 58 -4.73 15.57 -12.02
N THR A 59 -5.49 15.00 -12.93
CA THR A 59 -6.31 13.82 -12.69
C THR A 59 -5.66 12.63 -13.36
N MET A 60 -5.44 11.55 -12.61
CA MET A 60 -4.77 10.35 -13.09
C MET A 60 -5.30 9.12 -12.36
N PRO A 61 -5.09 7.91 -12.92
CA PRO A 61 -5.29 6.67 -12.19
C PRO A 61 -4.51 6.70 -10.87
N GLY A 62 -5.15 6.22 -9.81
CA GLY A 62 -4.47 6.08 -8.52
C GLY A 62 -3.29 5.11 -8.61
N LEU A 63 -2.26 5.36 -7.81
CA LEU A 63 -1.04 4.55 -7.81
C LEU A 63 -1.31 3.13 -7.31
N VAL A 64 -0.58 2.16 -7.86
CA VAL A 64 -0.59 0.76 -7.45
C VAL A 64 0.74 0.44 -6.79
N ASN A 65 0.70 0.17 -5.48
CA ASN A 65 1.86 -0.36 -4.78
C ASN A 65 1.90 -1.88 -4.99
N ALA A 66 2.75 -2.31 -5.93
CA ALA A 66 2.79 -3.67 -6.43
C ALA A 66 3.46 -4.69 -5.47
N HIS A 67 4.10 -4.23 -4.39
CA HIS A 67 4.67 -5.10 -3.36
C HIS A 67 4.78 -4.35 -2.04
N PHE A 68 4.10 -4.84 -1.00
CA PHE A 68 3.94 -4.11 0.24
C PHE A 68 4.05 -4.98 1.48
N HIS A 69 4.78 -4.47 2.49
CA HIS A 69 4.92 -5.08 3.81
C HIS A 69 4.31 -4.14 4.86
N SER A 70 2.99 -4.05 4.93
CA SER A 70 2.32 -2.97 5.67
C SER A 70 2.63 -2.98 7.18
N SER A 71 2.82 -4.16 7.76
CA SER A 71 3.12 -4.32 9.19
C SER A 71 4.51 -3.81 9.57
N MET A 72 5.48 -3.84 8.64
CA MET A 72 6.87 -3.47 8.90
C MET A 72 7.08 -1.96 9.06
N THR A 73 6.09 -1.11 8.76
CA THR A 73 6.22 0.34 8.93
C THR A 73 6.53 0.75 10.37
N LEU A 74 6.11 -0.02 11.38
CA LEU A 74 6.51 0.26 12.78
C LEU A 74 8.02 0.07 13.04
N LEU A 75 8.71 -0.68 12.17
CA LEU A 75 10.14 -0.93 12.28
C LEU A 75 10.97 0.09 11.50
N ARG A 76 10.31 1.04 10.83
CA ARG A 76 10.97 2.06 9.99
C ARG A 76 12.00 2.81 10.84
N GLY A 77 13.24 2.85 10.36
CA GLY A 77 14.37 3.48 11.06
C GLY A 77 15.09 2.61 12.09
N GLY A 78 14.57 1.42 12.45
CA GLY A 78 15.16 0.59 13.53
C GLY A 78 16.41 -0.21 13.14
N ALA A 79 16.65 -0.42 11.85
CA ALA A 79 17.81 -1.16 11.33
C ALA A 79 18.34 -0.50 10.05
N GLN A 80 18.81 0.75 10.17
CA GLN A 80 19.46 1.48 9.07
C GLN A 80 20.97 1.17 9.04
N ASP A 81 21.61 1.49 7.92
CA ASP A 81 23.07 1.47 7.76
C ASP A 81 23.75 0.12 8.06
N MET A 82 23.08 -0.98 7.74
CA MET A 82 23.63 -2.33 7.91
C MET A 82 23.89 -3.02 6.56
N PRO A 83 24.90 -3.93 6.47
CA PRO A 83 25.07 -4.77 5.30
C PRO A 83 23.82 -5.62 5.01
N GLU A 84 23.46 -5.80 3.75
CA GLU A 84 22.22 -6.48 3.31
C GLU A 84 21.99 -7.84 4.00
N ILE A 85 23.02 -8.69 4.03
CA ILE A 85 22.94 -10.03 4.65
C ILE A 85 22.66 -9.94 6.15
N GLU A 86 23.19 -8.91 6.81
CA GLU A 86 22.99 -8.67 8.24
C GLU A 86 21.65 -7.99 8.53
N TRP A 87 21.13 -7.20 7.58
CA TRP A 87 19.88 -6.45 7.75
C TRP A 87 18.73 -7.34 8.18
N MET A 88 18.51 -8.46 7.48
CA MET A 88 17.46 -9.41 7.83
C MET A 88 17.76 -10.14 9.14
N ASN A 89 18.94 -10.73 9.26
CA ASN A 89 19.25 -11.69 10.33
C ASN A 89 19.59 -11.05 11.67
N ARG A 90 20.15 -9.85 11.67
CA ARG A 90 20.65 -9.14 12.86
C ARG A 90 19.91 -7.84 13.16
N GLY A 91 19.16 -7.31 12.20
CA GLY A 91 18.44 -6.04 12.32
C GLY A 91 16.93 -6.24 12.36
N VAL A 92 16.29 -6.18 11.19
CA VAL A 92 14.83 -6.12 11.08
C VAL A 92 14.15 -7.43 11.51
N GLY A 93 14.79 -8.59 11.32
CA GLY A 93 14.24 -9.88 11.74
C GLY A 93 14.05 -9.93 13.26
N PRO A 94 15.12 -9.75 14.07
CA PRO A 94 14.98 -9.66 15.52
C PRO A 94 13.98 -8.60 16.00
N LEU A 95 13.97 -7.40 15.40
CA LEU A 95 12.98 -6.37 15.74
C LEU A 95 11.54 -6.80 15.38
N GLY A 96 11.36 -7.40 14.20
CA GLY A 96 10.09 -7.91 13.71
C GLY A 96 9.52 -9.04 14.57
N ALA A 97 10.37 -9.84 15.21
CA ALA A 97 9.94 -10.86 16.17
C ALA A 97 9.20 -10.28 17.39
N HIS A 98 9.40 -8.99 17.70
CA HIS A 98 8.70 -8.28 18.76
C HIS A 98 7.42 -7.58 18.29
N VAL A 99 7.16 -7.52 16.97
CA VAL A 99 5.90 -6.98 16.44
C VAL A 99 4.82 -8.04 16.61
N ASN A 100 4.03 -7.88 17.67
CA ASN A 100 2.90 -8.74 17.89
C ASN A 100 1.76 -8.45 16.89
N GLN A 101 0.70 -9.23 17.02
CA GLN A 101 -0.46 -9.19 16.15
C GLN A 101 -1.19 -7.84 16.15
N ASP A 102 -1.23 -7.13 17.28
CA ASP A 102 -1.86 -5.80 17.37
C ASP A 102 -0.94 -4.70 16.84
N GLY A 103 0.36 -4.82 17.06
CA GLY A 103 1.38 -4.00 16.41
C GLY A 103 1.28 -4.10 14.88
N SER A 104 1.10 -5.31 14.35
CA SER A 104 0.92 -5.52 12.91
C SER A 104 -0.29 -4.77 12.35
N LEU A 105 -1.40 -4.73 13.10
CA LEU A 105 -2.58 -3.95 12.73
C LEU A 105 -2.28 -2.44 12.75
N VAL A 106 -1.69 -1.93 13.82
CA VAL A 106 -1.38 -0.49 13.94
C VAL A 106 -0.42 -0.04 12.84
N GLY A 107 0.64 -0.81 12.59
CA GLY A 107 1.59 -0.55 11.51
C GLY A 107 0.93 -0.54 10.15
N SER A 108 0.05 -1.51 9.89
CA SER A 108 -0.67 -1.61 8.62
C SER A 108 -1.66 -0.46 8.43
N LYS A 109 -2.34 -0.01 9.49
CA LYS A 109 -3.22 1.17 9.43
C LYS A 109 -2.44 2.44 9.09
N LEU A 110 -1.29 2.65 9.76
CA LEU A 110 -0.41 3.78 9.45
C LEU A 110 0.05 3.75 7.99
N SER A 111 0.52 2.59 7.54
CA SER A 111 0.93 2.32 6.16
C SER A 111 -0.12 2.67 5.12
N VAL A 112 -1.38 2.22 5.32
CA VAL A 112 -2.47 2.48 4.38
C VAL A 112 -2.86 3.96 4.39
N VAL A 113 -2.92 4.60 5.55
CA VAL A 113 -3.21 6.05 5.63
C VAL A 113 -2.16 6.87 4.92
N GLU A 114 -0.88 6.56 5.12
CA GLU A 114 0.24 7.22 4.44
C GLU A 114 0.17 7.00 2.93
N GLY A 115 0.00 5.75 2.48
CA GLY A 115 -0.11 5.42 1.07
C GLY A 115 -1.27 6.14 0.38
N SER A 116 -2.46 6.13 0.99
CA SER A 116 -3.64 6.83 0.48
C SER A 116 -3.42 8.34 0.42
N ARG A 117 -2.74 8.92 1.41
CA ARG A 117 -2.40 10.36 1.42
C ARG A 117 -1.50 10.76 0.25
N PHE A 118 -0.67 9.84 -0.24
CA PHE A 118 0.21 10.04 -1.39
C PHE A 118 -0.34 9.46 -2.71
N GLY A 119 -1.64 9.15 -2.77
CA GLY A 119 -2.31 8.76 -4.01
C GLY A 119 -2.26 7.26 -4.35
N THR A 120 -1.80 6.40 -3.42
CA THR A 120 -1.92 4.94 -3.59
C THR A 120 -3.35 4.51 -3.35
N THR A 121 -3.92 3.78 -4.31
CA THR A 121 -5.30 3.28 -4.22
C THR A 121 -5.38 1.76 -4.24
N THR A 122 -4.27 1.08 -4.53
CA THR A 122 -4.18 -0.39 -4.54
C THR A 122 -2.88 -0.84 -3.91
N PHE A 123 -2.97 -1.83 -3.01
CA PHE A 123 -1.85 -2.35 -2.24
C PHE A 123 -1.73 -3.86 -2.45
N ALA A 124 -0.57 -4.34 -2.90
CA ALA A 124 -0.26 -5.76 -2.94
C ALA A 124 0.39 -6.16 -1.62
N GLU A 125 -0.44 -6.53 -0.64
CA GLU A 125 0.01 -6.90 0.70
C GLU A 125 0.62 -8.30 0.70
N TYR A 126 1.80 -8.39 1.32
CA TYR A 126 2.51 -9.62 1.59
C TYR A 126 2.93 -9.68 3.04
N GLY A 127 2.48 -10.72 3.75
CA GLY A 127 2.83 -10.91 5.16
C GLY A 127 2.20 -12.13 5.80
N ALA A 128 2.14 -12.12 7.13
CA ALA A 128 1.49 -13.14 7.93
C ALA A 128 0.13 -12.66 8.45
N ASN A 129 -0.85 -13.56 8.50
CA ASN A 129 -2.25 -13.29 8.88
C ASN A 129 -2.90 -12.18 8.03
N VAL A 130 -2.66 -12.19 6.72
CA VAL A 130 -3.12 -11.15 5.79
C VAL A 130 -4.64 -11.06 5.76
N ALA A 131 -5.37 -12.17 5.92
CA ALA A 131 -6.83 -12.14 6.04
C ALA A 131 -7.31 -11.20 7.16
N ARG A 132 -6.64 -11.23 8.33
CA ARG A 132 -6.95 -10.32 9.44
C ARG A 132 -6.64 -8.87 9.08
N LEU A 133 -5.56 -8.62 8.34
CA LEU A 133 -5.23 -7.27 7.85
C LEU A 133 -6.30 -6.77 6.87
N VAL A 134 -6.80 -7.62 5.98
CA VAL A 134 -7.87 -7.27 5.04
C VAL A 134 -9.13 -6.81 5.79
N GLU A 135 -9.60 -7.60 6.75
CA GLU A 135 -10.80 -7.31 7.53
C GLU A 135 -10.69 -6.05 8.40
N ASN A 136 -9.52 -5.82 9.01
CA ASN A 136 -9.36 -4.81 10.06
C ASN A 136 -8.65 -3.53 9.59
N VAL A 137 -8.11 -3.53 8.38
CA VAL A 137 -7.36 -2.40 7.80
C VAL A 137 -7.87 -2.08 6.41
N TYR A 138 -7.65 -2.96 5.43
CA TYR A 138 -7.86 -2.62 4.02
C TYR A 138 -9.34 -2.35 3.69
N LEU A 139 -10.26 -3.23 4.11
CA LEU A 139 -11.70 -3.04 3.90
C LEU A 139 -12.24 -1.80 4.62
N PRO A 140 -11.96 -1.56 5.92
CA PRO A 140 -12.40 -0.34 6.61
C PRO A 140 -11.92 0.96 5.98
N PHE A 141 -10.72 0.98 5.38
CA PHE A 141 -10.22 2.17 4.69
C PHE A 141 -10.72 2.31 3.24
N GLY A 142 -11.46 1.34 2.71
CA GLY A 142 -12.02 1.39 1.37
C GLY A 142 -10.98 1.34 0.25
N VAL A 143 -9.79 0.78 0.52
CA VAL A 143 -8.71 0.65 -0.48
C VAL A 143 -8.76 -0.72 -1.15
N ARG A 144 -8.23 -0.82 -2.38
CA ARG A 144 -8.09 -2.12 -3.05
C ARG A 144 -6.86 -2.85 -2.53
N VAL A 145 -6.97 -4.16 -2.35
CA VAL A 145 -5.87 -5.00 -1.88
C VAL A 145 -5.75 -6.29 -2.67
N VAL A 146 -4.52 -6.64 -3.05
CA VAL A 146 -4.15 -8.00 -3.45
C VAL A 146 -3.48 -8.62 -2.23
N ALA A 147 -4.14 -9.60 -1.62
CA ALA A 147 -3.74 -10.19 -0.35
C ALA A 147 -2.95 -11.48 -0.56
N THR A 148 -1.69 -11.50 -0.14
CA THR A 148 -0.78 -12.65 -0.30
C THR A 148 -0.24 -13.11 1.04
N GLU A 149 -0.72 -14.26 1.51
CA GLU A 149 -0.21 -14.90 2.73
C GLU A 149 1.18 -15.51 2.47
N THR A 150 2.11 -15.29 3.38
CA THR A 150 3.43 -15.92 3.33
C THR A 150 3.32 -17.39 3.70
N ILE A 151 3.78 -18.27 2.82
CA ILE A 151 3.92 -19.70 3.10
C ILE A 151 5.39 -19.97 3.36
N CYS A 152 5.71 -20.47 4.56
CA CYS A 152 7.05 -20.88 4.91
C CYS A 152 6.99 -22.16 5.74
N GLU A 153 7.67 -23.21 5.28
CA GLU A 153 7.69 -24.53 5.94
C GLU A 153 8.50 -24.48 7.25
N GLU A 154 9.55 -23.66 7.28
CA GLU A 154 10.31 -23.35 8.49
C GLU A 154 9.95 -21.96 9.02
N GLN A 155 9.43 -21.88 10.24
CA GLN A 155 9.14 -20.58 10.86
C GLN A 155 10.47 -19.83 11.11
N ALA A 156 10.81 -18.89 10.22
CA ALA A 156 12.06 -18.11 10.26
C ALA A 156 12.35 -17.50 11.65
N PHE A 157 11.32 -17.05 12.37
CA PHE A 157 11.46 -16.48 13.72
C PHE A 157 11.68 -17.51 14.84
N ARG A 158 11.22 -18.76 14.67
CA ARG A 158 11.57 -19.85 15.61
C ARG A 158 13.02 -20.27 15.46
N VAL A 159 13.58 -20.25 14.25
CA VAL A 159 14.97 -20.65 14.01
C VAL A 159 15.95 -19.63 14.58
N ILE A 160 15.71 -18.32 14.38
CA ILE A 160 16.60 -17.26 14.90
C ILE A 160 16.61 -17.26 16.44
N SER A 161 15.45 -17.38 17.09
CA SER A 161 15.36 -17.47 18.55
C SER A 161 16.01 -18.75 19.12
N GLN A 162 15.89 -19.88 18.43
CA GLN A 162 16.55 -21.12 18.84
C GLN A 162 18.06 -21.13 18.60
N GLN A 163 18.55 -20.47 17.56
CA GLN A 163 19.99 -20.35 17.30
C GLN A 163 20.71 -19.47 18.31
N GLY A 164 20.05 -18.40 18.80
CA GLY A 164 20.55 -17.58 19.91
C GLY A 164 20.75 -18.41 21.20
N ASN A 165 19.71 -19.12 21.63
CA ASN A 165 19.75 -19.95 22.85
C ASN A 165 20.81 -21.07 22.79
N ARG A 166 20.97 -21.75 21.65
CA ARG A 166 21.98 -22.83 21.53
C ARG A 166 23.41 -22.31 21.62
N ARG A 167 23.68 -21.05 21.24
CA ARG A 167 25.02 -20.45 21.33
C ARG A 167 25.38 -20.09 22.76
N GLU A 168 24.43 -19.55 23.53
CA GLU A 168 24.61 -19.25 24.96
C GLU A 168 24.76 -20.52 25.81
N GLU A 169 23.91 -21.54 25.59
CA GLU A 169 24.04 -22.82 26.30
C GLU A 169 25.36 -23.54 26.02
N ARG A 170 25.91 -23.41 24.80
CA ARG A 170 27.20 -24.00 24.44
C ARG A 170 28.38 -23.26 25.09
N ASN A 171 28.25 -21.98 25.38
CA ASN A 171 29.26 -21.20 26.09
C ASN A 171 29.22 -21.47 27.60
N LEU A 172 28.03 -21.63 28.18
CA LEU A 172 27.83 -21.98 29.60
C LEU A 172 28.30 -23.41 29.93
N ARG A 173 28.30 -24.33 28.95
CA ARG A 173 28.85 -25.70 29.12
C ARG A 173 30.37 -25.78 28.92
N ARG A 174 31.03 -24.67 28.59
CA ARG A 174 32.49 -24.58 28.35
C ARG A 174 33.22 -23.75 29.42
N SER A 175 32.49 -23.15 30.36
CA SER A 175 32.99 -22.54 31.60
C SER A 175 32.86 -23.51 32.76
#